data_AF-A0A7Z9VVV7-F1
#
_entry.id   AF-A0A7Z9VVV7-F1
#
_cell.length_a   1.000
_cell.length_b   1.000
_cell.length_c   1.000
_cell.angle_alpha   90.00
_cell.angle_beta   90.00
_cell.angle_gamma   90.00
#
_symmetry.space_group_name_H-M   'P 1'
#
loop_
_entity.id
_entity.type
_entity.pdbx_description
1 polymer ?
#
loop_
_entity_poly.entity_id
_entity_poly.type
_entity_poly.pdbx_seq_one_letter_code
_entity_poly.pdbx_strand_id
1 'polypeptide(L)'
;MLELLHKLGLPENFSVQGVEIDAAIEWAHILMLILFLIWAPFFIYTLIRFRRSRSPKADYKGVKSHISSYLEGGVAIFEGFLLIGFAFPVWEARVNEVPERDNKDAVHLRVVAQQFQWNIHFAGSDNIFGPSSVDLIDDQSQNFIGLNRS
;
A
#
# COMPACT_ATOMS: atom_id res chain seq x y z
N MET A 1 -0.59 -13.08 -11.64
CA MET A 1 -1.68 -12.43 -10.88
C MET A 1 -1.67 -10.93 -11.14
N LEU A 2 -0.51 -10.30 -11.26
CA LEU A 2 -0.35 -8.86 -11.53
C LEU A 2 -1.17 -8.33 -12.73
N GLU A 3 -1.16 -9.01 -13.87
CA GLU A 3 -1.99 -8.59 -15.03
C GLU A 3 -3.50 -8.52 -14.72
N LEU A 4 -3.99 -9.42 -13.87
CA LEU A 4 -5.38 -9.41 -13.45
C LEU A 4 -5.65 -8.18 -12.57
N LEU A 5 -4.73 -7.86 -11.67
CA LEU A 5 -4.83 -6.67 -10.82
C LEU A 5 -4.84 -5.39 -11.67
N HIS A 6 -3.99 -5.30 -12.71
CA HIS A 6 -4.02 -4.17 -13.64
C HIS A 6 -5.38 -4.02 -14.34
N LYS A 7 -5.96 -5.13 -14.81
CA LYS A 7 -7.31 -5.13 -15.41
C LYS A 7 -8.41 -4.72 -14.43
N LEU A 8 -8.19 -4.94 -13.14
CA LEU A 8 -9.13 -4.59 -12.06
C LEU A 8 -8.87 -3.20 -11.45
N GLY A 9 -7.89 -2.44 -11.96
CA GLY A 9 -7.67 -1.04 -11.59
C GLY A 9 -6.37 -0.76 -10.84
N LEU A 10 -5.47 -1.73 -10.67
CA LEU A 10 -4.10 -1.44 -10.23
C LEU A 10 -3.38 -0.63 -11.35
N PRO A 11 -2.85 0.57 -11.08
CA PRO A 11 -2.14 1.33 -12.09
C PRO A 11 -0.87 0.61 -12.56
N GLU A 12 -0.46 0.83 -13.81
CA GLU A 12 0.83 0.35 -14.28
C GLU A 12 1.97 1.04 -13.54
N ASN A 13 3.04 0.29 -13.29
CA ASN A 13 4.23 0.84 -12.68
C ASN A 13 5.08 1.65 -13.67
N PHE A 14 5.35 2.91 -13.30
CA PHE A 14 6.20 3.85 -14.04
C PHE A 14 7.50 4.22 -13.31
N SER A 15 7.90 3.46 -12.30
CA SER A 15 9.10 3.72 -11.49
C SER A 15 9.91 2.44 -11.24
N VAL A 16 11.22 2.57 -11.08
CA VAL A 16 12.08 1.42 -10.74
C VAL A 16 11.67 0.83 -9.39
N GLN A 17 11.32 1.68 -8.42
CA GLN A 17 10.88 1.29 -7.08
C GLN A 17 9.54 0.54 -7.08
N GLY A 18 8.66 0.81 -8.05
CA GLY A 18 7.34 0.18 -8.09
C GLY A 18 7.36 -1.31 -8.42
N VAL A 19 8.47 -1.85 -8.96
CA VAL A 19 8.57 -3.27 -9.30
C VAL A 19 8.44 -4.14 -8.05
N GLU A 20 9.10 -3.75 -6.97
CA GLU A 20 9.06 -4.48 -5.71
C GLU A 20 7.73 -4.28 -4.98
N ILE A 21 7.12 -3.10 -5.12
CA ILE A 21 5.77 -2.81 -4.60
C ILE A 21 4.74 -3.70 -5.30
N ASP A 22 4.78 -3.79 -6.63
CA ASP A 22 3.90 -4.66 -7.41
C ASP A 22 4.05 -6.13 -7.00
N ALA A 23 5.29 -6.59 -6.79
CA ALA A 23 5.55 -7.95 -6.32
C ALA A 23 4.95 -8.19 -4.92
N ALA A 24 5.12 -7.25 -3.99
CA ALA A 24 4.54 -7.36 -2.64
C ALA A 24 3.00 -7.39 -2.69
N ILE A 25 2.39 -6.52 -3.50
CA ILE A 25 0.93 -6.50 -3.74
C ILE A 25 0.47 -7.82 -4.36
N GLU A 26 1.18 -8.33 -5.35
CA GLU A 26 0.85 -9.60 -6.02
C GLU A 26 0.85 -10.78 -5.04
N TRP A 27 1.92 -10.93 -4.25
CA TRP A 27 2.02 -12.01 -3.25
C TRP A 27 0.95 -11.93 -2.18
N ALA A 28 0.62 -10.73 -1.71
CA ALA A 28 -0.48 -10.52 -0.78
C ALA A 28 -1.82 -10.97 -1.39
N HIS A 29 -2.11 -10.62 -2.65
CA HIS A 29 -3.34 -11.04 -3.33
C HIS A 29 -3.40 -12.54 -3.61
N ILE A 30 -2.28 -13.17 -3.91
CA ILE A 30 -2.20 -14.64 -4.05
C ILE A 30 -2.58 -15.30 -2.72
N LEU A 31 -2.02 -14.83 -1.60
CA LEU A 31 -2.38 -15.34 -0.28
C LEU A 31 -3.87 -15.16 0.01
N MET A 32 -4.40 -13.96 -0.21
CA MET A 32 -5.84 -13.67 0.00
C MET A 32 -6.72 -14.59 -0.85
N LEU A 33 -6.37 -14.84 -2.11
CA LEU A 33 -7.11 -15.74 -2.98
C LEU A 33 -7.07 -17.18 -2.46
N ILE A 34 -5.90 -17.69 -2.03
CA ILE A 34 -5.76 -19.04 -1.47
C ILE A 34 -6.61 -19.18 -0.21
N LEU A 35 -6.52 -18.22 0.72
CA LEU A 35 -7.32 -18.22 1.94
C LEU A 35 -8.81 -18.19 1.60
N PHE A 36 -9.22 -17.34 0.66
CA PHE A 36 -10.61 -17.27 0.23
C PHE A 36 -11.11 -18.61 -0.33
N LEU A 37 -10.32 -19.26 -1.20
CA LEU A 37 -10.68 -20.55 -1.81
C LEU A 37 -10.68 -21.72 -0.82
N ILE A 38 -10.00 -21.62 0.32
CA ILE A 38 -10.04 -22.64 1.37
C ILE A 38 -11.20 -22.36 2.34
N TRP A 39 -11.26 -21.13 2.85
CA TRP A 39 -12.19 -20.75 3.91
C TRP A 39 -13.63 -20.59 3.40
N ALA A 40 -13.86 -20.00 2.23
CA ALA A 40 -15.22 -19.80 1.74
C ALA A 40 -15.94 -21.13 1.47
N PRO A 41 -15.34 -22.13 0.79
CA PRO A 41 -15.98 -23.43 0.63
C PRO A 41 -16.15 -24.18 1.94
N PHE A 42 -15.16 -24.14 2.85
CA PHE A 42 -15.31 -24.73 4.18
C PHE A 42 -16.49 -24.11 4.93
N PHE A 43 -16.60 -22.78 4.92
CA PHE A 43 -17.70 -22.06 5.54
C PHE A 43 -19.04 -22.48 4.93
N ILE A 44 -19.18 -22.45 3.60
CA ILE A 44 -20.40 -22.90 2.90
C ILE A 44 -20.73 -24.36 3.25
N TYR A 45 -19.73 -25.23 3.28
CA TYR A 45 -19.90 -26.63 3.68
C TYR A 45 -20.45 -26.73 5.10
N THR A 46 -19.91 -25.99 6.07
CA THR A 46 -20.39 -26.03 7.45
C THR A 46 -21.85 -25.59 7.56
N LEU A 47 -22.26 -24.54 6.83
CA LEU A 47 -23.65 -24.09 6.78
C LEU A 47 -24.58 -25.19 6.24
N ILE A 48 -24.19 -25.87 5.16
CA ILE A 48 -25.01 -26.92 4.54
C ILE A 48 -25.04 -28.19 5.40
N ARG A 49 -23.91 -28.60 5.96
CA ARG A 49 -23.76 -29.85 6.70
C ARG A 49 -24.41 -29.78 8.09
N PHE A 50 -24.23 -28.65 8.78
CA PHE A 50 -24.63 -28.47 10.17
C PHE A 50 -25.92 -27.66 10.35
N ARG A 51 -26.63 -27.29 9.28
CA ARG A 51 -28.00 -26.73 9.40
C ARG A 51 -28.93 -27.67 10.16
N ARG A 52 -29.88 -27.09 10.90
CA ARG A 52 -30.86 -27.79 11.76
C ARG A 52 -31.58 -28.95 11.07
N SER A 53 -31.92 -28.84 9.80
CA SER A 53 -32.63 -29.91 9.08
C SER A 53 -31.77 -31.14 8.78
N ARG A 54 -30.44 -30.99 8.71
CA ARG A 54 -29.49 -32.11 8.44
C ARG A 54 -28.75 -32.56 9.70
N SER A 55 -28.57 -31.68 10.68
CA SER A 55 -27.98 -31.99 11.99
C SER A 55 -28.87 -31.41 13.11
N PRO A 56 -29.93 -32.12 13.54
CA PRO A 56 -30.93 -31.58 14.47
C PRO A 56 -30.45 -31.39 15.91
N LYS A 57 -29.41 -32.13 16.31
CA LYS A 57 -28.79 -32.04 17.63
C LYS A 57 -27.36 -31.52 17.47
N ALA A 58 -27.06 -30.40 18.11
CA ALA A 58 -25.71 -29.83 18.12
C ALA A 58 -24.78 -30.64 19.03
N ASP A 59 -23.51 -30.74 18.66
CA ASP A 59 -22.46 -31.23 19.55
C ASP A 59 -21.86 -30.06 20.33
N TYR A 60 -22.06 -30.06 21.65
CA TYR A 60 -21.57 -29.01 22.55
C TYR A 60 -20.13 -29.24 23.02
N LYS A 61 -19.54 -30.41 22.74
CA LYS A 61 -18.14 -30.70 23.09
C LYS A 61 -17.15 -30.11 22.09
N GLY A 62 -17.58 -29.92 20.84
CA GLY A 62 -16.79 -29.29 19.79
C GLY A 62 -15.53 -30.06 19.39
N VAL A 63 -14.66 -29.39 18.63
CA VAL A 63 -13.37 -29.94 18.19
C VAL A 63 -12.42 -30.03 19.38
N LYS A 64 -11.91 -31.22 19.66
CA LYS A 64 -10.95 -31.47 20.75
C LYS A 64 -9.48 -31.48 20.30
N SER A 65 -9.23 -31.41 19.00
CA SER A 65 -7.87 -31.42 18.44
C SER A 65 -7.33 -30.00 18.27
N HIS A 66 -6.00 -29.87 18.27
CA HIS A 66 -5.29 -28.61 18.01
C HIS A 66 -5.15 -28.27 16.52
N ILE A 67 -5.94 -28.90 15.63
CA ILE A 67 -5.85 -28.69 14.19
C ILE A 67 -6.10 -27.22 13.83
N SER A 68 -7.07 -26.56 14.48
CA SER A 68 -7.31 -25.12 14.28
C SER A 68 -6.08 -24.30 14.62
N SER A 69 -5.48 -24.55 15.78
CA SER A 69 -4.29 -23.84 16.25
C SER A 69 -3.09 -24.03 15.33
N TYR A 70 -2.91 -25.23 14.75
CA TYR A 70 -1.83 -25.47 13.78
C TYR A 70 -2.06 -24.74 12.45
N LEU A 71 -3.31 -24.71 11.97
CA LEU A 71 -3.65 -23.96 10.75
C LEU A 71 -3.46 -22.45 10.97
N GLU A 72 -3.94 -21.92 12.09
CA GLU A 72 -3.75 -20.52 12.50
C GLU A 72 -2.27 -20.17 12.59
N GLY A 73 -1.47 -21.01 13.27
CA GLY A 73 -0.03 -20.82 13.37
C GLY A 73 0.68 -20.88 12.02
N GLY A 74 0.25 -21.77 11.11
CA GLY A 74 0.80 -21.85 9.76
C GLY A 74 0.54 -20.59 8.94
N VAL A 75 -0.70 -20.05 9.00
CA VAL A 75 -1.04 -18.77 8.35
C VAL A 75 -0.23 -17.63 8.95
N ALA A 76 -0.14 -17.54 10.29
CA ALA A 76 0.62 -16.50 10.96
C ALA A 76 2.12 -16.52 10.61
N ILE A 77 2.72 -17.71 10.49
CA ILE A 77 4.13 -17.85 10.05
C ILE A 77 4.30 -17.35 8.62
N PHE A 78 3.38 -17.73 7.72
CA PHE A 78 3.45 -17.32 6.32
C PHE A 78 3.25 -15.80 6.15
N GLU A 79 2.29 -15.23 6.87
CA GLU A 79 2.09 -13.77 6.91
C GLU A 79 3.29 -13.05 7.51
N GLY A 80 3.86 -13.57 8.61
CA GLY A 80 5.08 -13.03 9.19
C GLY A 80 6.24 -13.03 8.20
N PHE A 81 6.38 -14.08 7.39
CA PHE A 81 7.36 -14.14 6.31
C PHE A 81 7.08 -13.11 5.22
N LEU A 82 5.84 -12.93 4.76
CA LEU A 82 5.52 -11.89 3.78
C LEU A 82 5.80 -10.48 4.33
N LEU A 83 5.48 -10.23 5.60
CA LEU A 83 5.72 -8.93 6.22
C LEU A 83 7.21 -8.65 6.37
N ILE A 84 7.96 -9.57 6.97
CA ILE A 84 9.39 -9.38 7.27
C ILE A 84 10.25 -9.52 6.01
N GLY A 85 9.91 -10.45 5.12
CA GLY A 85 10.70 -10.75 3.93
C GLY A 85 10.40 -9.87 2.71
N PHE A 86 9.21 -9.24 2.65
CA PHE A 86 8.83 -8.40 1.51
C PHE A 86 8.36 -7.01 1.94
N ALA A 87 7.31 -6.93 2.76
CA ALA A 87 6.66 -5.63 3.02
C ALA A 87 7.59 -4.62 3.71
N PHE A 88 8.31 -5.04 4.76
CA PHE A 88 9.23 -4.17 5.48
C PHE A 88 10.43 -3.73 4.62
N PRO A 89 11.16 -4.62 3.93
CA PRO A 89 12.24 -4.23 3.03
C PRO A 89 11.80 -3.24 1.95
N VAL A 90 10.66 -3.50 1.28
CA VAL A 90 10.14 -2.61 0.22
C VAL A 90 9.77 -1.24 0.78
N TRP A 91 9.17 -1.20 1.97
CA TRP A 91 8.87 0.05 2.65
C TRP A 91 10.15 0.81 3.02
N GLU A 92 11.16 0.12 3.56
CA GLU A 92 12.44 0.71 3.94
C GLU A 92 13.13 1.34 2.73
N ALA A 93 13.30 0.59 1.64
CA ALA A 93 13.90 1.08 0.41
C ALA A 93 13.16 2.32 -0.12
N ARG A 94 11.83 2.30 -0.08
CA ARG A 94 11.03 3.44 -0.57
C ARG A 94 11.17 4.70 0.28
N VAL A 95 11.26 4.55 1.59
CA VAL A 95 11.20 5.66 2.56
C VAL A 95 12.57 6.22 2.90
N ASN A 96 13.58 5.36 3.00
CA ASN A 96 14.90 5.75 3.49
C ASN A 96 15.89 6.02 2.34
N GLU A 97 15.73 5.41 1.18
CA GLU A 97 16.63 5.60 0.03
C GLU A 97 16.19 6.77 -0.87
N VAL A 98 15.87 7.90 -0.25
CA VAL A 98 15.58 9.14 -0.99
C VAL A 98 16.90 9.79 -1.43
N PRO A 99 17.04 10.26 -2.68
CA PRO A 99 18.24 10.95 -3.13
C PRO A 99 18.65 12.10 -2.20
N GLU A 100 19.96 12.23 -1.96
CA GLU A 100 20.52 13.34 -1.19
C GLU A 100 20.26 14.69 -1.86
N ARG A 101 20.28 15.77 -1.07
CA ARG A 101 19.93 17.12 -1.55
C ARG A 101 20.89 17.70 -2.58
N ASP A 102 22.11 17.22 -2.61
CA ASP A 102 23.17 17.63 -3.51
C ASP A 102 23.32 16.67 -4.71
N ASN A 103 22.46 15.66 -4.81
CA ASN A 103 22.43 14.78 -5.95
C ASN A 103 22.01 15.56 -7.21
N LYS A 104 22.96 15.74 -8.14
CA LYS A 104 22.76 16.51 -9.38
C LYS A 104 21.82 15.83 -10.37
N ASP A 105 21.60 14.52 -10.23
CA ASP A 105 20.67 13.76 -11.06
C ASP A 105 19.23 13.80 -10.51
N ALA A 106 19.03 14.39 -9.33
CA ALA A 106 17.72 14.54 -8.72
C ALA A 106 17.09 15.91 -9.05
N VAL A 107 15.80 15.89 -9.40
CA VAL A 107 15.01 17.13 -9.58
C VAL A 107 14.43 17.53 -8.23
N HIS A 108 14.82 18.72 -7.74
CA HIS A 108 14.26 19.29 -6.52
C HIS A 108 13.01 20.12 -6.84
N LEU A 109 11.88 19.68 -6.31
CA LEU A 109 10.62 20.42 -6.38
C LEU A 109 9.94 20.50 -5.02
N ARG A 110 9.20 21.58 -4.80
CA ARG A 110 8.36 21.81 -3.64
C ARG A 110 6.91 21.77 -4.08
N VAL A 111 6.13 20.90 -3.46
CA VAL A 111 4.68 20.82 -3.66
C VAL A 111 4.00 21.46 -2.46
N VAL A 112 3.21 22.51 -2.70
CA VAL A 112 2.45 23.23 -1.66
C VAL A 112 0.97 22.99 -1.90
N ALA A 113 0.31 22.38 -0.91
CA ALA A 113 -1.13 22.18 -0.92
C ALA A 113 -1.86 23.48 -0.57
N GLN A 114 -2.91 23.80 -1.33
CA GLN A 114 -3.85 24.89 -1.08
C GLN A 114 -5.28 24.31 -1.17
N GLN A 115 -6.27 24.98 -0.57
CA GLN A 115 -7.65 24.53 -0.72
C GLN A 115 -8.02 24.47 -2.21
N PHE A 116 -8.37 23.27 -2.67
CA PHE A 116 -8.73 22.97 -4.07
C PHE A 116 -7.62 23.25 -5.10
N GLN A 117 -6.35 23.33 -4.69
CA GLN A 117 -5.23 23.62 -5.60
C GLN A 117 -3.92 22.98 -5.14
N TRP A 118 -3.07 22.61 -6.10
CA TRP A 118 -1.69 22.17 -5.88
C TRP A 118 -0.73 23.11 -6.58
N ASN A 119 0.23 23.66 -5.83
CA ASN A 119 1.26 24.54 -6.36
C ASN A 119 2.60 23.79 -6.43
N ILE A 120 3.17 23.67 -7.62
CA ILE A 120 4.43 22.95 -7.86
C ILE A 120 5.51 23.97 -8.19
N HIS A 121 6.53 24.08 -7.35
CA HIS A 121 7.66 24.99 -7.51
C HIS A 121 8.94 24.20 -7.76
N PHE A 122 9.53 24.36 -8.93
CA PHE A 122 10.83 23.78 -9.27
C PHE A 122 11.96 24.66 -8.72
N ALA A 123 13.01 24.04 -8.19
CA ALA A 123 14.21 24.76 -7.80
C ALA A 123 14.90 25.39 -9.02
N GLY A 124 15.75 26.40 -8.78
CA GLY A 124 16.60 26.98 -9.82
C GLY A 124 17.64 25.97 -10.35
N SER A 125 18.43 26.39 -11.34
CA SER A 125 19.56 25.59 -11.86
C SER A 125 20.63 25.28 -10.81
N ASP A 126 20.60 26.00 -9.69
CA ASP A 126 21.44 25.81 -8.51
C ASP A 126 20.86 24.81 -7.49
N ASN A 127 19.72 24.18 -7.79
CA ASN A 127 18.96 23.30 -6.88
C ASN A 127 18.50 23.98 -5.58
N ILE A 128 18.48 25.32 -5.54
CA ILE A 128 18.01 26.10 -4.38
C ILE A 128 16.66 26.73 -4.71
N PHE A 129 15.76 26.77 -3.72
CA PHE A 129 14.49 27.48 -3.86
C PHE A 129 14.68 28.98 -3.64
N GLY A 130 14.07 29.79 -4.50
CA GLY A 130 13.97 31.22 -4.28
C GLY A 130 13.24 31.56 -2.97
N PRO A 131 13.51 32.74 -2.37
CA PRO A 131 12.86 33.16 -1.15
C PRO A 131 11.34 33.31 -1.33
N SER A 132 10.59 32.97 -0.29
CA SER A 132 9.12 33.10 -0.25
C SER A 132 8.69 33.74 1.07
N SER A 133 7.68 34.61 1.03
CA SER A 133 7.09 35.22 2.22
C SER A 133 5.57 35.18 2.16
N VAL A 134 4.92 35.02 3.32
CA VAL A 134 3.46 35.04 3.45
C VAL A 134 2.87 36.37 3.00
N ASP A 135 3.57 37.48 3.24
CA ASP A 135 3.12 38.82 2.87
C ASP A 135 3.09 39.07 1.35
N LEU A 136 3.74 38.19 0.57
CA LEU A 136 3.78 38.26 -0.88
C LEU A 136 2.70 37.39 -1.54
N ILE A 137 1.90 36.66 -0.75
CA ILE A 137 0.82 35.83 -1.28
C ILE A 137 -0.27 36.74 -1.86
N ASP A 138 -0.53 36.56 -3.15
CA ASP A 138 -1.57 37.29 -3.85
C ASP A 138 -2.17 36.40 -4.95
N ASP A 139 -3.39 35.93 -4.70
CA ASP A 139 -4.13 35.06 -5.61
C ASP A 139 -4.53 35.81 -6.90
N GLN A 140 -4.72 37.13 -6.85
CA GLN A 140 -5.12 37.92 -8.03
C GLN A 140 -3.99 38.01 -9.06
N SER A 141 -2.74 38.17 -8.59
CA SER A 141 -1.54 38.16 -9.45
C SER A 141 -0.96 36.76 -9.67
N GLN A 142 -1.67 35.71 -9.25
CA GLN A 142 -1.24 34.31 -9.34
C GLN A 142 0.09 34.06 -8.60
N ASN A 143 0.32 34.73 -7.48
CA ASN A 143 1.42 34.48 -6.56
C ASN A 143 0.96 33.67 -5.34
N PHE A 144 0.42 32.48 -5.59
CA PHE A 144 -0.23 31.63 -4.59
C PHE A 144 0.66 31.18 -3.42
N ILE A 145 1.99 31.16 -3.63
CA ILE A 145 2.96 30.71 -2.63
C ILE A 145 3.93 31.82 -2.19
N GLY A 146 3.62 33.07 -2.55
CA GLY A 146 4.37 34.25 -2.08
C GLY A 146 5.83 34.27 -2.51
N LEU A 147 6.12 33.91 -3.76
CA LEU A 147 7.48 33.96 -4.30
C LEU A 147 7.97 35.41 -4.33
N ASN A 148 9.20 35.63 -3.87
CA ASN A 148 9.89 36.88 -4.11
C ASN A 148 10.41 36.89 -5.54
N ARG A 149 9.80 37.71 -6.39
CA ARG A 149 10.10 37.85 -7.82
C ARG A 149 10.94 39.09 -8.14
N SER A 150 11.38 39.81 -7.10
CA SER A 150 12.13 41.07 -7.19
C SER A 150 13.62 40.85 -7.43
#